data_AF-A0AAV8UU10-F1
#
_entry.id   AF-A0AAV8UU10-F1
#
_cell.length_a   1.000
_cell.length_b   1.000
_cell.length_c   1.000
_cell.angle_alpha   90.00
_cell.angle_beta   90.00
_cell.angle_gamma   90.00
#
_symmetry.space_group_name_H-M   'P 1'
#
loop_
_entity.id
_entity.type
_entity.pdbx_description
1 polymer ?
#
loop_
_entity_poly.entity_id
_entity_poly.type
_entity_poly.pdbx_seq_one_letter_code
_entity_poly.pdbx_strand_id
1 'polypeptide(L)'
;MSRRQLDIDKDDEFTREEQEAKKKKGYAWESQDRSWERIQEDESGRIRAVGAVDPATRRQRRQALIPGIKRGIVRYAVLAIDASESMNDSDMKPSRGIAVLTICEQFVQEFFEQNPIAHLAIVATFRGSATQVAAIGSSPQALCSELSTMAEKASFRGEASLQNLLELSKAILDPVPPYGSKEVIIVFSSLSTTDPGDIKATTNSLKENGIRCSIVGLAAEVYILRQVCKKTGGEYHVATNEEHFHELVNAHVPPPPLASDTLKASLVEMGFPKLKVLKSPRQYFDVNVNLKGGRTSGKIGYECPRCGSWLNDVPVECVLCGLTLITSPHLARSYHHLFPIPAFKDVTPTDTSGATRCKGCCKRFLSGDSKAQCTSCKNVFCEECDVFIHDSLHNCPGCNSIDPT
;
A
#
# COMPACT_ATOMS: atom_id res chain seq x y z
N MET A 1 -45.30 58.96 -23.19
CA MET A 1 -44.90 58.19 -24.38
C MET A 1 -43.39 58.31 -24.55
N SER A 2 -42.67 57.21 -24.35
CA SER A 2 -41.29 56.90 -24.77
C SER A 2 -40.74 55.86 -23.77
N ARG A 3 -41.06 54.59 -24.02
CA ARG A 3 -40.39 53.45 -23.36
C ARG A 3 -39.10 53.23 -24.15
N ARG A 4 -37.95 53.47 -23.52
CA ARG A 4 -36.66 53.00 -24.01
C ARG A 4 -36.67 51.48 -23.99
N GLN A 5 -36.50 50.88 -25.15
CA GLN A 5 -36.24 49.46 -25.35
C GLN A 5 -34.78 49.22 -24.94
N LEU A 6 -34.55 48.36 -23.96
CA LEU A 6 -33.23 47.86 -23.63
C LEU A 6 -32.98 46.66 -24.52
N ASP A 7 -32.04 46.78 -25.44
CA ASP A 7 -31.55 45.71 -26.30
C ASP A 7 -30.85 44.67 -25.41
N ILE A 8 -31.58 43.58 -25.15
CA ILE A 8 -31.00 42.29 -24.76
C ILE A 8 -30.65 41.64 -26.10
N ASP A 9 -29.36 41.45 -26.35
CA ASP A 9 -28.77 40.39 -27.20
C ASP A 9 -27.41 40.88 -27.70
N LYS A 10 -26.36 40.57 -26.94
CA LYS A 10 -25.00 40.47 -27.47
C LYS A 10 -24.19 39.53 -26.58
N ASP A 11 -23.52 38.61 -27.26
CA ASP A 11 -22.44 37.73 -26.81
C ASP A 11 -22.89 36.32 -26.40
N ASP A 12 -23.13 35.47 -27.41
CA ASP A 12 -22.82 34.02 -27.36
C ASP A 12 -22.84 33.42 -28.78
N GLU A 13 -21.93 33.88 -29.65
CA GLU A 13 -21.66 33.18 -30.91
C GLU A 13 -20.47 32.21 -30.68
N PHE A 14 -20.75 31.13 -29.95
CA PHE A 14 -19.84 29.97 -29.87
C PHE A 14 -19.70 29.36 -31.26
N THR A 15 -18.46 29.24 -31.73
CA THR A 15 -18.18 28.67 -33.05
C THR A 15 -18.67 27.22 -33.15
N ARG A 16 -19.22 26.83 -34.30
CA ARG A 16 -19.66 25.44 -34.57
C ARG A 16 -18.55 24.41 -34.33
N GLU A 17 -17.28 24.81 -34.49
CA GLU A 17 -16.11 23.96 -34.23
C GLU A 17 -15.93 23.62 -32.74
N GLU A 18 -16.20 24.55 -31.81
CA GLU A 18 -16.16 24.28 -30.37
C GLU A 18 -17.33 23.41 -29.90
N GLN A 19 -18.49 23.53 -30.53
CA GLN A 19 -19.64 22.67 -30.26
C GLN A 19 -19.43 21.25 -30.80
N GLU A 20 -18.76 21.08 -31.94
CA GLU A 20 -18.36 19.75 -32.45
C GLU A 20 -17.24 19.11 -31.61
N ALA A 21 -16.31 19.90 -31.07
CA ALA A 21 -15.29 19.40 -30.15
C ALA A 21 -15.86 18.88 -28.82
N LYS A 22 -16.91 19.53 -28.30
CA LYS A 22 -17.68 19.01 -27.14
C LYS A 22 -18.54 17.79 -27.50
N LYS A 23 -19.11 17.72 -28.71
CA LYS A 23 -19.87 16.55 -29.17
C LYS A 23 -19.01 15.31 -29.41
N LYS A 24 -17.69 15.47 -29.63
CA LYS A 24 -16.73 14.37 -29.77
C LYS A 24 -16.20 13.81 -28.44
N LYS A 25 -16.43 14.47 -27.31
CA LYS A 25 -16.18 13.90 -25.98
C LYS A 25 -17.51 13.41 -25.42
N GLY A 26 -17.76 12.11 -25.56
CA GLY A 26 -18.93 11.44 -25.01
C GLY A 26 -19.12 11.73 -23.52
N TYR A 27 -20.36 11.58 -23.05
CA TYR A 27 -20.68 11.77 -21.63
C TYR A 27 -20.01 10.67 -20.79
N ALA A 28 -19.63 10.96 -19.55
CA ALA A 28 -18.93 10.01 -18.66
C ALA A 28 -19.71 8.70 -18.35
N TRP A 29 -20.98 8.60 -18.75
CA TRP A 29 -21.77 7.36 -18.65
C TRP A 29 -21.73 6.51 -19.94
N GLU A 30 -21.27 7.08 -21.06
CA GLU A 30 -21.03 6.35 -22.32
C GLU A 30 -19.72 5.55 -22.28
N SER A 31 -18.84 5.80 -21.30
CA SER A 31 -17.65 4.99 -21.02
C SER A 31 -18.03 3.69 -20.31
N GLN A 32 -18.79 2.83 -20.98
CA GLN A 32 -18.65 1.40 -20.75
C GLN A 32 -17.30 0.99 -21.33
N ASP A 33 -16.37 0.58 -20.49
CA ASP A 33 -15.06 0.06 -20.88
C ASP A 33 -15.21 -1.14 -21.83
N ARG A 34 -15.29 -0.83 -23.11
CA ARG A 34 -15.21 -1.81 -24.19
C ARG A 34 -13.74 -2.12 -24.37
N SER A 35 -13.33 -3.34 -24.04
CA SER A 35 -11.93 -3.77 -24.06
C SER A 35 -11.22 -3.58 -25.41
N TRP A 36 -11.98 -3.37 -26.49
CA TRP A 36 -11.47 -3.08 -27.84
C TRP A 36 -11.23 -1.59 -28.16
N GLU A 37 -11.76 -0.64 -27.38
CA GLU A 37 -11.46 0.80 -27.56
C GLU A 37 -10.10 1.20 -26.99
N ARG A 38 -9.59 0.41 -26.04
CA ARG A 38 -8.24 0.57 -25.49
C ARG A 38 -7.16 0.09 -26.46
N ILE A 39 -7.49 -0.42 -27.64
CA ILE A 39 -6.55 -1.04 -28.56
C ILE A 39 -6.24 -0.05 -29.70
N GLN A 40 -5.04 0.54 -29.73
CA GLN A 40 -4.58 1.41 -30.83
C GLN A 40 -3.34 0.84 -31.50
N GLU A 41 -3.23 1.02 -32.81
CA GLU A 41 -2.05 0.60 -33.58
C GLU A 41 -1.01 1.73 -33.62
N ASP A 42 0.23 1.42 -33.22
CA ASP A 42 1.38 2.32 -33.41
C ASP A 42 1.68 2.49 -34.91
N GLU A 43 2.50 3.50 -35.29
CA GLU A 43 2.94 3.77 -36.68
C GLU A 43 3.59 2.57 -37.39
N SER A 44 4.01 1.54 -36.64
CA SER A 44 4.52 0.27 -37.16
C SER A 44 3.47 -0.82 -37.36
N GLY A 45 2.17 -0.53 -37.19
CA GLY A 45 1.07 -1.50 -37.28
C GLY A 45 1.04 -2.51 -36.13
N ARG A 46 1.61 -2.16 -34.97
CA ARG A 46 1.57 -3.01 -33.76
C ARG A 46 0.47 -2.54 -32.84
N ILE A 47 -0.38 -3.48 -32.46
CA ILE A 47 -1.49 -3.27 -31.54
C ILE A 47 -0.96 -3.04 -30.11
N ARG A 48 -1.27 -1.90 -29.50
CA ARG A 48 -1.00 -1.58 -28.09
C ARG A 48 -2.29 -1.27 -27.32
N ALA A 49 -2.32 -1.70 -26.06
CA ALA A 49 -3.40 -1.38 -25.13
C ALA A 49 -3.12 -0.04 -24.42
N VAL A 50 -3.87 1.00 -24.77
CA VAL A 50 -3.94 2.29 -24.08
C VAL A 50 -4.49 2.06 -22.67
N GLY A 51 -3.64 2.26 -21.66
CA GLY A 51 -3.95 2.02 -20.24
C GLY A 51 -3.04 0.98 -19.58
N ALA A 52 -2.24 0.22 -20.35
CA ALA A 52 -1.08 -0.42 -19.77
C ALA A 52 -0.15 0.69 -19.27
N VAL A 53 0.01 0.82 -17.94
CA VAL A 53 0.91 1.80 -17.31
C VAL A 53 2.21 1.83 -18.11
N ASP A 54 2.51 2.99 -18.69
CA ASP A 54 3.70 3.15 -19.52
C ASP A 54 4.91 2.57 -18.75
N PRO A 55 5.62 1.60 -19.32
CA PRO A 55 6.80 1.02 -18.70
C PRO A 55 7.80 2.08 -18.24
N ALA A 56 7.84 3.22 -18.95
CA ALA A 56 8.61 4.39 -18.57
C ALA A 56 8.16 4.99 -17.23
N THR A 57 6.85 5.11 -16.98
CA THR A 57 6.29 5.61 -15.71
C THR A 57 6.54 4.63 -14.57
N ARG A 58 6.38 3.31 -14.80
CA ARG A 58 6.78 2.28 -13.82
C ARG A 58 8.27 2.40 -13.50
N ARG A 59 9.11 2.63 -14.50
CA ARG A 59 10.56 2.77 -14.36
C ARG A 59 10.99 4.09 -13.68
N GLN A 60 10.30 5.19 -13.92
CA GLN A 60 10.58 6.47 -13.27
C GLN A 60 10.22 6.41 -11.77
N ARG A 61 9.18 5.66 -11.40
CA ARG A 61 8.84 5.33 -10.01
C ARG A 61 9.88 4.40 -9.35
N ARG A 62 10.49 3.46 -10.11
CA ARG A 62 11.58 2.55 -9.64
C ARG A 62 12.87 3.28 -9.23
N GLN A 63 13.13 4.48 -9.74
CA GLN A 63 14.31 5.29 -9.36
C GLN A 63 14.26 5.82 -7.91
N ALA A 64 13.16 5.60 -7.18
CA ALA A 64 12.97 6.14 -5.82
C ALA A 64 13.59 5.30 -4.69
N LEU A 65 13.99 4.04 -4.92
CA LEU A 65 14.65 3.22 -3.89
C LEU A 65 16.13 3.60 -3.80
N ILE A 66 16.41 4.70 -3.10
CA ILE A 66 17.76 5.17 -2.83
C ILE A 66 18.45 4.15 -1.88
N PRO A 67 19.57 3.53 -2.27
CA PRO A 67 20.32 2.63 -1.40
C PRO A 67 21.00 3.41 -0.27
N GLY A 68 21.21 2.76 0.88
CA GLY A 68 21.98 3.34 2.00
C GLY A 68 21.19 4.21 2.98
N ILE A 69 19.87 4.19 2.93
CA ILE A 69 19.01 4.91 3.87
C ILE A 69 18.55 3.97 5.00
N LYS A 70 18.54 4.48 6.25
CA LYS A 70 17.98 3.76 7.40
C LYS A 70 16.46 3.62 7.24
N ARG A 71 15.93 2.41 7.44
CA ARG A 71 14.50 2.10 7.37
C ARG A 71 14.02 1.46 8.67
N GLY A 72 12.77 1.74 9.05
CA GLY A 72 12.11 1.09 10.18
C GLY A 72 11.56 -0.25 9.75
N ILE A 73 12.30 -1.34 10.04
CA ILE A 73 11.89 -2.69 9.62
C ILE A 73 10.75 -3.21 10.52
N VAL A 74 10.84 -2.95 11.83
CA VAL A 74 9.77 -3.29 12.78
C VAL A 74 8.75 -2.16 12.77
N ARG A 75 7.62 -2.40 12.11
CA ARG A 75 6.58 -1.39 11.90
C ARG A 75 5.36 -1.70 12.74
N TYR A 76 4.80 -0.67 13.34
CA TYR A 76 3.51 -0.69 14.01
C TYR A 76 2.63 0.31 13.30
N ALA A 77 1.74 -0.21 12.47
CA ALA A 77 0.86 0.58 11.62
C ALA A 77 -0.58 0.51 12.12
N VAL A 78 -1.31 1.61 11.97
CA VAL A 78 -2.78 1.65 12.11
C VAL A 78 -3.37 1.99 10.75
N LEU A 79 -4.15 1.08 10.18
CA LEU A 79 -4.98 1.34 9.00
C LEU A 79 -6.30 1.94 9.49
N ALA A 80 -6.49 3.22 9.20
CA ALA A 80 -7.64 3.98 9.64
C ALA A 80 -8.57 4.27 8.46
N ILE A 81 -9.84 3.88 8.55
CA ILE A 81 -10.78 3.90 7.43
C ILE A 81 -11.92 4.86 7.74
N ASP A 82 -12.17 5.79 6.82
CA ASP A 82 -13.38 6.59 6.84
C ASP A 82 -14.60 5.76 6.41
N ALA A 83 -15.52 5.47 7.33
CA ALA A 83 -16.78 4.75 7.07
C ALA A 83 -18.02 5.67 7.17
N SER A 84 -17.84 6.96 6.86
CA SER A 84 -18.91 7.96 6.77
C SER A 84 -19.87 7.74 5.59
N GLU A 85 -20.94 8.54 5.53
CA GLU A 85 -21.92 8.54 4.44
C GLU A 85 -21.32 8.73 3.04
N SER A 86 -20.18 9.42 2.92
CA SER A 86 -19.48 9.63 1.65
C SER A 86 -19.06 8.32 0.97
N MET A 87 -18.98 7.21 1.71
CA MET A 87 -18.64 5.89 1.18
C MET A 87 -19.81 5.21 0.44
N ASN A 88 -21.01 5.78 0.47
CA ASN A 88 -22.14 5.27 -0.33
C ASN A 88 -22.13 5.76 -1.78
N ASP A 89 -21.25 6.69 -2.13
CA ASP A 89 -21.14 7.19 -3.50
C ASP A 89 -20.83 6.05 -4.47
N SER A 90 -21.33 6.18 -5.70
CA SER A 90 -21.21 5.16 -6.75
C SER A 90 -20.10 5.46 -7.76
N ASP A 91 -19.01 6.10 -7.34
CA ASP A 91 -17.86 6.40 -8.21
C ASP A 91 -16.98 5.17 -8.46
N MET A 92 -16.90 4.26 -7.48
CA MET A 92 -16.30 2.93 -7.62
C MET A 92 -17.38 1.84 -7.52
N LYS A 93 -17.12 0.68 -8.14
CA LYS A 93 -18.08 -0.42 -8.18
C LYS A 93 -17.69 -1.51 -7.17
N PRO A 94 -18.66 -2.14 -6.46
CA PRO A 94 -20.11 -1.90 -6.50
C PRO A 94 -20.57 -0.63 -5.75
N SER A 95 -19.83 -0.21 -4.73
CA SER A 95 -19.94 1.10 -4.07
C SER A 95 -18.54 1.54 -3.64
N ARG A 96 -18.32 2.85 -3.42
CA ARG A 96 -17.03 3.38 -2.95
C ARG A 96 -16.51 2.62 -1.74
N GLY A 97 -17.35 2.48 -0.71
CA GLY A 97 -16.95 1.83 0.53
C GLY A 97 -16.57 0.36 0.37
N ILE A 98 -17.30 -0.42 -0.45
CA ILE A 98 -16.99 -1.83 -0.67
C ILE A 98 -15.71 -1.98 -1.50
N ALA A 99 -15.54 -1.15 -2.53
CA ALA A 99 -14.32 -1.15 -3.34
C ALA A 99 -13.09 -0.82 -2.49
N VAL A 100 -13.18 0.21 -1.65
CA VAL A 100 -12.10 0.60 -0.72
C VAL A 100 -11.78 -0.52 0.26
N LEU A 101 -12.77 -1.15 0.89
CA LEU A 101 -12.53 -2.26 1.81
C LEU A 101 -11.86 -3.46 1.12
N THR A 102 -12.24 -3.74 -0.12
CA THR A 102 -11.62 -4.81 -0.93
C THR A 102 -10.16 -4.51 -1.23
N ILE A 103 -9.84 -3.26 -1.60
CA ILE A 103 -8.46 -2.82 -1.83
C ILE A 103 -7.66 -2.80 -0.53
N CYS A 104 -8.27 -2.40 0.59
CA CYS A 104 -7.66 -2.50 1.91
C CYS A 104 -7.35 -3.96 2.28
N GLU A 105 -8.22 -4.92 1.95
CA GLU A 105 -7.97 -6.34 2.18
C GLU A 105 -6.74 -6.84 1.40
N GLN A 106 -6.64 -6.47 0.13
CA GLN A 106 -5.47 -6.76 -0.72
C GLN A 106 -4.20 -6.12 -0.16
N PHE A 107 -4.29 -4.86 0.27
CA PHE A 107 -3.19 -4.17 0.92
C PHE A 107 -2.71 -4.89 2.18
N VAL A 108 -3.61 -5.38 3.03
CA VAL A 108 -3.23 -6.14 4.24
C VAL A 108 -2.42 -7.38 3.86
N GLN A 109 -2.85 -8.11 2.85
CA GLN A 109 -2.12 -9.30 2.37
C GLN A 109 -0.72 -8.93 1.88
N GLU A 110 -0.62 -7.97 0.95
CA GLU A 110 0.66 -7.53 0.38
C GLU A 110 1.59 -6.90 1.45
N PHE A 111 1.01 -6.17 2.41
CA PHE A 111 1.73 -5.57 3.52
C PHE A 111 2.44 -6.61 4.38
N PHE A 112 1.77 -7.70 4.76
CA PHE A 112 2.35 -8.78 5.56
C PHE A 112 3.27 -9.71 4.76
N GLU A 113 3.07 -9.83 3.45
CA GLU A 113 3.99 -10.57 2.59
C GLU A 113 5.38 -9.91 2.57
N GLN A 114 5.43 -8.59 2.39
CA GLN A 114 6.67 -7.82 2.35
C GLN A 114 7.22 -7.48 3.75
N ASN A 115 6.34 -7.28 4.73
CA ASN A 115 6.68 -6.90 6.10
C ASN A 115 6.17 -7.93 7.13
N PRO A 116 6.74 -9.14 7.19
CA PRO A 116 6.25 -10.18 8.11
C PRO A 116 6.47 -9.87 9.60
N ILE A 117 7.33 -8.92 9.96
CA ILE A 117 7.54 -8.50 11.35
C ILE A 117 6.75 -7.24 11.73
N ALA A 118 5.93 -6.73 10.81
CA ALA A 118 5.06 -5.62 11.08
C ALA A 118 3.84 -6.06 11.90
N HIS A 119 3.22 -5.09 12.58
CA HIS A 119 1.94 -5.26 13.25
C HIS A 119 0.99 -4.22 12.69
N LEU A 120 -0.26 -4.63 12.48
CA LEU A 120 -1.31 -3.78 11.94
C LEU A 120 -2.53 -3.82 12.86
N ALA A 121 -3.12 -2.65 13.10
CA ALA A 121 -4.44 -2.52 13.70
C ALA A 121 -5.38 -1.85 12.70
N ILE A 122 -6.69 -2.11 12.82
CA ILE A 122 -7.70 -1.48 11.96
C ILE A 122 -8.64 -0.65 12.83
N VAL A 123 -8.78 0.62 12.45
CA VAL A 123 -9.68 1.59 13.08
C VAL A 123 -10.61 2.12 12.01
N ALA A 124 -11.88 2.34 12.36
CA ALA A 124 -12.83 2.99 11.47
C ALA A 124 -13.47 4.20 12.16
N THR A 125 -13.80 5.24 11.40
CA THR A 125 -14.68 6.32 11.88
C THR A 125 -16.06 6.17 11.32
N PHE A 126 -17.08 6.26 12.18
CA PHE A 126 -18.48 6.13 11.83
C PHE A 126 -19.33 6.98 12.79
N ARG A 127 -20.28 7.76 12.25
CA ARG A 127 -21.17 8.64 13.04
C ARG A 127 -20.43 9.59 14.00
N GLY A 128 -19.33 10.20 13.55
CA GLY A 128 -18.55 11.16 14.34
C GLY A 128 -17.72 10.54 15.47
N SER A 129 -17.59 9.22 15.52
CA SER A 129 -16.79 8.52 16.52
C SER A 129 -15.85 7.50 15.87
N ALA A 130 -14.72 7.23 16.50
CA ALA A 130 -13.76 6.23 16.06
C ALA A 130 -13.92 4.93 16.86
N THR A 131 -13.93 3.80 16.16
CA THR A 131 -14.03 2.47 16.75
C THR A 131 -12.86 1.60 16.29
N GLN A 132 -12.31 0.83 17.21
CA GLN A 132 -11.30 -0.16 16.88
C GLN A 132 -12.01 -1.39 16.32
N VAL A 133 -11.79 -1.67 15.03
CA VAL A 133 -12.37 -2.82 14.33
C VAL A 133 -11.54 -4.06 14.61
N ALA A 134 -10.21 -3.94 14.53
CA ALA A 134 -9.30 -5.02 14.85
C ALA A 134 -8.19 -4.56 15.80
N ALA A 135 -7.87 -5.42 16.76
CA ALA A 135 -6.74 -5.24 17.66
C ALA A 135 -5.41 -5.26 16.89
N ILE A 136 -4.37 -4.65 17.47
CA ILE A 136 -3.03 -4.71 16.88
C ILE A 136 -2.54 -6.15 16.86
N GLY A 137 -2.11 -6.62 15.69
CA GLY A 137 -1.68 -8.01 15.52
C GLY A 137 -0.86 -8.23 14.25
N SER A 138 -0.35 -9.45 14.09
CA SER A 138 0.48 -9.88 12.97
C SER A 138 -0.20 -10.87 12.02
N SER A 139 -1.48 -11.20 12.27
CA SER A 139 -2.22 -12.19 11.47
C SER A 139 -3.03 -11.52 10.36
N PRO A 140 -2.67 -11.72 9.07
CA PRO A 140 -3.42 -11.16 7.95
C PRO A 140 -4.83 -11.74 7.88
N GLN A 141 -5.01 -13.03 8.16
CA GLN A 141 -6.31 -13.70 8.07
C GLN A 141 -7.34 -13.12 9.05
N ALA A 142 -6.92 -12.83 10.28
CA ALA A 142 -7.79 -12.21 11.28
C ALA A 142 -8.24 -10.81 10.82
N LEU A 143 -7.30 -10.00 10.34
CA LEU A 143 -7.56 -8.65 9.85
C LEU A 143 -8.46 -8.62 8.61
N CYS A 144 -8.19 -9.48 7.62
CA CYS A 144 -9.04 -9.63 6.44
C CYS A 144 -10.47 -10.06 6.84
N SER A 145 -10.62 -11.00 7.79
CA SER A 145 -11.95 -11.44 8.23
C SER A 145 -12.77 -10.33 8.90
N GLU A 146 -12.12 -9.43 9.63
CA GLU A 146 -12.77 -8.25 10.22
C GLU A 146 -13.15 -7.22 9.14
N LEU A 147 -12.30 -7.03 8.12
CA LEU A 147 -12.63 -6.18 6.96
C LEU A 147 -13.82 -6.73 6.16
N SER A 148 -13.86 -8.04 5.89
CA SER A 148 -15.01 -8.65 5.20
C SER A 148 -16.28 -8.55 6.06
N THR A 149 -16.17 -8.76 7.37
CA THR A 149 -17.29 -8.57 8.31
C THR A 149 -17.78 -7.12 8.32
N MET A 150 -16.84 -6.17 8.25
CA MET A 150 -17.15 -4.75 8.13
C MET A 150 -17.85 -4.47 6.81
N ALA A 151 -17.40 -5.03 5.68
CA ALA A 151 -18.04 -4.85 4.38
C ALA A 151 -19.47 -5.41 4.33
N GLU A 152 -19.72 -6.57 4.94
CA GLU A 152 -21.06 -7.18 5.01
C GLU A 152 -22.03 -6.39 5.89
N LYS A 153 -21.54 -5.83 7.01
CA LYS A 153 -22.35 -5.09 7.99
C LYS A 153 -22.35 -3.59 7.78
N ALA A 154 -21.56 -3.08 6.83
CA ALA A 154 -21.35 -1.66 6.65
C ALA A 154 -22.67 -0.97 6.28
N SER A 155 -23.20 -0.22 7.23
CA SER A 155 -24.10 0.89 6.92
C SER A 155 -23.24 2.15 6.93
N PHE A 156 -22.61 2.54 5.82
CA PHE A 156 -21.85 3.78 5.74
C PHE A 156 -22.78 4.97 6.02
N ARG A 157 -22.65 5.65 7.16
CA ARG A 157 -23.61 6.67 7.64
C ARG A 157 -22.96 7.64 8.60
N GLY A 158 -23.50 8.84 8.65
CA GLY A 158 -23.01 9.91 9.51
C GLY A 158 -21.66 10.43 9.03
N GLU A 159 -21.01 11.20 9.88
CA GLU A 159 -19.83 11.99 9.51
C GLU A 159 -18.53 11.33 9.96
N ALA A 160 -17.42 11.71 9.33
CA ALA A 160 -16.09 11.31 9.72
C ALA A 160 -15.56 12.21 10.85
N SER A 161 -14.88 11.64 11.85
CA SER A 161 -14.14 12.39 12.85
C SER A 161 -12.67 12.00 12.81
N LEU A 162 -11.84 12.91 12.30
CA LEU A 162 -10.40 12.73 12.19
C LEU A 162 -9.72 12.81 13.56
N GLN A 163 -10.17 13.69 14.45
CA GLN A 163 -9.58 13.83 15.78
C GLN A 163 -9.73 12.54 16.58
N ASN A 164 -10.94 11.97 16.67
CA ASN A 164 -11.18 10.73 17.40
C ASN A 164 -10.38 9.57 16.80
N LEU A 165 -10.27 9.53 15.46
CA LEU A 165 -9.48 8.55 14.73
C LEU A 165 -8.00 8.62 15.11
N LEU A 166 -7.43 9.84 15.14
CA LEU A 166 -6.03 10.09 15.50
C LEU A 166 -5.75 9.81 16.97
N GLU A 167 -6.66 10.18 17.88
CA GLU A 167 -6.52 9.93 19.31
C GLU A 167 -6.58 8.44 19.64
N LEU A 168 -7.51 7.70 19.02
CA LEU A 168 -7.57 6.25 19.16
C LEU A 168 -6.32 5.57 18.57
N SER A 169 -5.88 6.01 17.40
CA SER A 169 -4.64 5.50 16.78
C SER A 169 -3.43 5.74 17.66
N LYS A 170 -3.33 6.93 18.28
CA LYS A 170 -2.30 7.24 19.26
C LYS A 170 -2.39 6.30 20.47
N ALA A 171 -3.57 6.12 21.06
CA ALA A 171 -3.74 5.25 22.22
C ALA A 171 -3.31 3.79 21.94
N ILE A 172 -3.54 3.29 20.73
CA ILE A 172 -3.08 1.97 20.28
C ILE A 172 -1.55 1.92 20.13
N LEU A 173 -0.93 3.01 19.67
CA LEU A 173 0.50 3.11 19.38
C LEU A 173 1.35 3.58 20.59
N ASP A 174 0.74 4.12 21.64
CA ASP A 174 1.44 4.54 22.86
C ASP A 174 2.21 3.39 23.55
N PRO A 175 1.66 2.17 23.75
CA PRO A 175 2.39 1.06 24.37
C PRO A 175 3.50 0.46 23.48
N VAL A 176 3.57 0.87 22.21
CA VAL A 176 4.54 0.32 21.25
C VAL A 176 5.97 0.70 21.67
N PRO A 177 6.92 -0.26 21.64
CA PRO A 177 8.31 0.00 21.98
C PRO A 177 8.97 1.10 21.13
N PRO A 178 9.94 1.86 21.69
CA PRO A 178 10.53 3.02 21.02
C PRO A 178 11.42 2.67 19.81
N TYR A 179 11.76 1.40 19.61
CA TYR A 179 12.53 0.95 18.45
C TYR A 179 11.66 0.72 17.20
N GLY A 180 10.34 0.61 17.37
CA GLY A 180 9.40 0.40 16.27
C GLY A 180 9.01 1.71 15.60
N SER A 181 8.84 1.71 14.28
CA SER A 181 8.21 2.84 13.60
C SER A 181 6.72 2.86 13.91
N LYS A 182 6.21 4.02 14.32
CA LYS A 182 4.78 4.24 14.60
C LYS A 182 4.16 4.96 13.40
N GLU A 183 3.24 4.28 12.73
CA GLU A 183 2.68 4.73 11.46
C GLU A 183 1.15 4.71 11.52
N VAL A 184 0.51 5.74 10.94
CA VAL A 184 -0.94 5.80 10.75
C VAL A 184 -1.19 6.04 9.28
N ILE A 185 -1.94 5.14 8.63
CA ILE A 185 -2.32 5.22 7.22
C ILE A 185 -3.83 5.42 7.20
N ILE A 186 -4.28 6.60 6.77
CA ILE A 186 -5.70 6.95 6.75
C ILE A 186 -6.21 6.90 5.32
N VAL A 187 -7.27 6.13 5.09
CA VAL A 187 -8.09 6.25 3.88
C VAL A 187 -9.26 7.16 4.20
N PHE A 188 -9.29 8.33 3.58
CA PHE A 188 -10.27 9.38 3.88
C PHE A 188 -11.13 9.68 2.65
N SER A 189 -12.44 9.54 2.80
CA SER A 189 -13.40 9.73 1.70
C SER A 189 -14.08 11.11 1.80
N SER A 190 -14.41 11.53 3.02
CA SER A 190 -15.15 12.76 3.28
C SER A 190 -14.36 14.01 2.91
N LEU A 191 -15.10 15.08 2.57
CA LEU A 191 -14.51 16.42 2.37
C LEU A 191 -14.52 17.27 3.64
N SER A 192 -15.30 16.85 4.65
CA SER A 192 -15.41 17.47 5.95
C SER A 192 -15.10 16.47 7.06
N THR A 193 -14.67 16.99 8.20
CA THR A 193 -14.46 16.24 9.44
C THR A 193 -15.23 16.94 10.56
N THR A 194 -15.87 16.18 11.44
CA THR A 194 -16.56 16.70 12.62
C THR A 194 -15.86 16.27 13.88
N ASP A 195 -15.08 17.20 14.41
CA ASP A 195 -14.15 16.97 15.52
C ASP A 195 -14.58 17.77 16.75
N PRO A 196 -14.49 17.18 17.97
CA PRO A 196 -14.94 17.83 19.19
C PRO A 196 -14.04 18.99 19.66
N GLY A 197 -12.76 19.03 19.25
CA GLY A 197 -11.77 19.99 19.72
C GLY A 197 -10.81 20.48 18.65
N ASP A 198 -9.68 21.06 19.07
CA ASP A 198 -8.66 21.58 18.16
C ASP A 198 -7.73 20.48 17.65
N ILE A 199 -7.93 20.09 16.40
CA ILE A 199 -7.11 19.10 15.72
C ILE A 199 -5.62 19.46 15.65
N LYS A 200 -5.26 20.74 15.72
CA LYS A 200 -3.85 21.15 15.72
C LYS A 200 -3.14 20.69 16.99
N ALA A 201 -3.83 20.67 18.12
CA ALA A 201 -3.29 20.15 19.38
C ALA A 201 -3.04 18.64 19.26
N THR A 202 -4.01 17.87 18.73
CA THR A 202 -3.86 16.44 18.46
C THR A 202 -2.69 16.16 17.50
N THR A 203 -2.57 16.97 16.44
CA THR A 203 -1.46 16.86 15.48
C THR A 203 -0.09 17.10 16.13
N ASN A 204 0.01 18.08 17.02
CA ASN A 204 1.24 18.35 17.76
C ASN A 204 1.56 17.19 18.71
N SER A 205 0.54 16.63 19.38
CA SER A 205 0.71 15.47 20.26
C SER A 205 1.20 14.22 19.51
N LEU A 206 0.71 13.99 18.28
CA LEU A 206 1.23 12.90 17.43
C LEU A 206 2.70 13.09 17.09
N LYS A 207 3.09 14.33 16.74
CA LYS A 207 4.47 14.67 16.42
C LYS A 207 5.40 14.45 17.61
N GLU A 208 4.98 14.83 18.82
CA GLU A 208 5.73 14.60 20.06
C GLU A 208 5.94 13.12 20.36
N ASN A 209 4.97 12.27 20.00
CA ASN A 209 5.08 10.81 20.14
C ASN A 209 5.79 10.13 18.96
N GLY A 210 6.30 10.89 17.99
CA GLY A 210 7.03 10.37 16.83
C GLY A 210 6.16 9.55 15.87
N ILE A 211 4.85 9.78 15.85
CA ILE A 211 3.89 9.07 14.99
C ILE A 211 3.84 9.73 13.61
N ARG A 212 4.13 8.97 12.56
CA ARG A 212 4.02 9.40 11.16
C ARG A 212 2.62 9.14 10.63
N CYS A 213 1.91 10.16 10.17
CA CYS A 213 0.57 10.03 9.60
C CYS A 213 0.59 10.29 8.09
N SER A 214 0.18 9.29 7.30
CA SER A 214 -0.01 9.41 5.84
C SER A 214 -1.48 9.20 5.50
N ILE A 215 -1.97 9.92 4.50
CA ILE A 215 -3.39 9.97 4.17
C ILE A 215 -3.55 9.76 2.66
N VAL A 216 -4.53 8.93 2.28
CA VAL A 216 -4.98 8.77 0.90
C VAL A 216 -6.43 9.26 0.83
N GLY A 217 -6.64 10.37 0.12
CA GLY A 217 -7.95 10.96 -0.13
C GLY A 217 -8.60 10.39 -1.38
N LEU A 218 -9.93 10.23 -1.40
CA LEU A 218 -10.65 9.71 -2.58
C LEU A 218 -11.26 10.78 -3.49
N ALA A 219 -11.67 11.92 -2.94
CA ALA A 219 -12.42 12.93 -3.70
C ALA A 219 -11.58 14.17 -4.03
N ALA A 220 -11.31 15.01 -3.03
CA ALA A 220 -10.56 16.24 -3.22
C ALA A 220 -9.53 16.45 -2.11
N GLU A 221 -8.60 17.38 -2.35
CA GLU A 221 -7.59 17.75 -1.38
C GLU A 221 -8.24 18.54 -0.22
N VAL A 222 -8.15 18.00 1.00
CA VAL A 222 -8.60 18.69 2.21
C VAL A 222 -7.40 19.32 2.91
N TYR A 223 -7.45 20.64 3.11
CA TYR A 223 -6.34 21.42 3.68
C TYR A 223 -5.84 20.87 5.03
N ILE A 224 -6.76 20.49 5.93
CA ILE A 224 -6.41 19.99 7.27
C ILE A 224 -5.62 18.68 7.16
N LEU A 225 -6.03 17.75 6.30
CA LEU A 225 -5.33 16.47 6.07
C LEU A 225 -3.89 16.72 5.58
N ARG A 226 -3.72 17.65 4.64
CA ARG A 226 -2.40 18.07 4.16
C ARG A 226 -1.50 18.60 5.28
N GLN A 227 -2.06 19.40 6.20
CA GLN A 227 -1.31 19.94 7.34
C GLN A 227 -0.91 18.84 8.34
N VAL A 228 -1.78 17.86 8.59
CA VAL A 228 -1.49 16.71 9.46
C VAL A 228 -0.31 15.90 8.90
N CYS A 229 -0.35 15.53 7.62
CA CYS A 229 0.74 14.79 6.98
C CYS A 229 2.05 15.59 7.00
N LYS A 230 2.01 16.88 6.62
CA LYS A 230 3.20 17.74 6.59
C LYS A 230 3.84 17.90 7.98
N LYS A 231 3.04 18.00 9.03
CA LYS A 231 3.55 18.16 10.41
C LYS A 231 4.14 16.86 10.98
N THR A 232 3.56 15.72 10.65
CA THR A 232 3.99 14.39 11.13
C THR A 232 5.03 13.73 10.23
N GLY A 233 5.38 14.34 9.09
CA GLY A 233 6.36 13.80 8.15
C GLY A 233 5.84 12.65 7.29
N GLY A 234 4.52 12.53 7.14
CA GLY A 234 3.90 11.61 6.19
C GLY A 234 3.49 12.29 4.89
N GLU A 235 2.75 11.55 4.07
CA GLU A 235 2.38 11.97 2.72
C GLU A 235 0.87 12.10 2.57
N TYR A 236 0.42 13.02 1.73
CA TYR A 236 -0.99 13.16 1.37
C TYR A 236 -1.15 13.15 -0.13
N HIS A 237 -1.89 12.17 -0.63
CA HIS A 237 -2.20 11.97 -2.04
C HIS A 237 -3.71 11.85 -2.22
N VAL A 238 -4.21 12.26 -3.39
CA VAL A 238 -5.62 12.15 -3.76
C VAL A 238 -5.74 11.21 -4.95
N ALA A 239 -6.57 10.18 -4.81
CA ALA A 239 -6.83 9.23 -5.86
C ALA A 239 -7.70 9.84 -6.96
N THR A 240 -7.43 9.46 -8.20
CA THR A 240 -8.17 9.93 -9.38
C THR A 240 -9.10 8.86 -9.96
N ASN A 241 -8.74 7.59 -9.76
CA ASN A 241 -9.48 6.42 -10.18
C ASN A 241 -9.15 5.25 -9.22
N GLU A 242 -9.86 4.14 -9.38
CA GLU A 242 -9.69 2.93 -8.55
C GLU A 242 -8.27 2.34 -8.66
N GLU A 243 -7.71 2.28 -9.86
CA GLU A 243 -6.34 1.79 -10.08
C GLU A 243 -5.29 2.67 -9.38
N HIS A 244 -5.40 3.99 -9.48
CA HIS A 244 -4.52 4.93 -8.80
C HIS A 244 -4.70 4.85 -7.28
N PHE A 245 -5.94 4.65 -6.78
CA PHE A 245 -6.15 4.43 -5.35
C PHE A 245 -5.41 3.18 -4.86
N HIS A 246 -5.53 2.06 -5.57
CA HIS A 246 -4.79 0.84 -5.28
C HIS A 246 -3.26 1.09 -5.29
N GLU A 247 -2.74 1.82 -6.28
CA GLU A 247 -1.32 2.20 -6.33
C GLU A 247 -0.89 3.05 -5.12
N LEU A 248 -1.69 4.04 -4.72
CA LEU A 248 -1.39 4.95 -3.60
C LEU A 248 -1.38 4.21 -2.26
N VAL A 249 -2.32 3.29 -2.05
CA VAL A 249 -2.36 2.45 -0.85
C VAL A 249 -1.14 1.52 -0.83
N ASN A 250 -0.81 0.88 -1.96
CA ASN A 250 0.33 -0.03 -2.04
C ASN A 250 1.69 0.69 -1.97
N ALA A 251 1.75 1.98 -2.27
CA ALA A 251 2.95 2.78 -2.04
C ALA A 251 3.38 2.83 -0.56
N HIS A 252 2.47 2.52 0.38
CA HIS A 252 2.77 2.42 1.81
C HIS A 252 3.19 1.01 2.28
N VAL A 253 3.21 0.01 1.38
CA VAL A 253 3.75 -1.33 1.66
C VAL A 253 5.25 -1.29 1.98
N PRO A 254 6.14 -0.65 1.20
CA PRO A 254 7.55 -0.58 1.56
C PRO A 254 7.76 0.31 2.80
N PRO A 255 8.70 -0.06 3.71
CA PRO A 255 9.01 0.72 4.89
C PRO A 255 9.53 2.11 4.50
N PRO A 256 8.97 3.19 5.06
CA PRO A 256 9.41 4.54 4.74
C PRO A 256 10.85 4.79 5.20
N PRO A 257 11.57 5.72 4.53
CA PRO A 257 12.87 6.17 4.99
C PRO A 257 12.72 6.89 6.34
N LEU A 258 13.58 6.54 7.30
CA LEU A 258 13.64 7.22 8.58
C LEU A 258 14.48 8.49 8.46
N ALA A 259 13.98 9.60 9.00
CA ALA A 259 14.82 10.75 9.30
C ALA A 259 15.88 10.32 10.32
N SER A 260 17.12 10.79 10.14
CA SER A 260 18.32 10.26 10.81
C SER A 260 18.28 10.24 12.35
N ASP A 261 17.40 11.02 12.98
CA ASP A 261 17.40 11.29 14.42
C ASP A 261 16.16 10.77 15.18
N THR A 262 15.15 10.21 14.53
CA THR A 262 13.88 9.89 15.21
C THR A 262 13.86 8.54 15.93
N LEU A 263 14.52 7.51 15.39
CA LEU A 263 14.54 6.17 15.99
C LEU A 263 15.95 5.75 16.38
N LYS A 264 16.13 5.41 17.66
CA LYS A 264 17.37 4.82 18.17
C LYS A 264 17.42 3.35 17.77
N ALA A 265 18.53 2.95 17.15
CA ALA A 265 18.78 1.53 16.89
C ALA A 265 18.87 0.78 18.21
N SER A 266 17.95 -0.16 18.43
CA SER A 266 17.94 -1.05 19.59
C SER A 266 18.09 -2.49 19.11
N LEU A 267 18.86 -3.28 19.83
CA LEU A 267 18.86 -4.72 19.65
C LEU A 267 17.57 -5.28 20.25
N VAL A 268 16.86 -6.11 19.48
CA VAL A 268 15.62 -6.77 19.89
C VAL A 268 15.87 -8.26 19.91
N GLU A 269 15.53 -8.92 21.01
CA GLU A 269 15.60 -10.37 21.11
C GLU A 269 14.43 -11.00 20.33
N MET A 270 14.74 -11.94 19.43
CA MET A 270 13.74 -12.68 18.65
C MET A 270 13.95 -14.19 18.81
N GLY A 271 12.85 -14.94 18.79
CA GLY A 271 12.88 -16.40 18.88
C GLY A 271 12.67 -17.05 17.52
N PHE A 272 13.48 -18.06 17.22
CA PHE A 272 13.31 -18.93 16.04
C PHE A 272 12.70 -20.27 16.47
N PRO A 273 11.37 -20.42 16.42
CA PRO A 273 10.75 -21.66 16.83
C PRO A 273 10.97 -22.76 15.80
N LYS A 274 11.04 -24.01 16.26
CA LYS A 274 11.15 -25.18 15.41
C LYS A 274 9.75 -25.73 15.14
N LEU A 275 9.48 -26.05 13.88
CA LEU A 275 8.29 -26.81 13.50
C LEU A 275 8.43 -28.23 14.04
N LYS A 276 7.46 -28.67 14.84
CA LYS A 276 7.41 -30.02 15.39
C LYS A 276 6.10 -30.70 15.02
N VAL A 277 6.15 -32.03 14.96
CA VAL A 277 4.98 -32.89 14.77
C VAL A 277 4.85 -33.78 16.01
N LEU A 278 3.71 -33.67 16.69
CA LEU A 278 3.39 -34.41 17.90
C LEU A 278 2.53 -35.65 17.59
N LYS A 279 2.70 -36.69 18.40
CA LYS A 279 1.92 -37.94 18.28
C LYS A 279 0.43 -37.71 18.60
N SER A 280 0.15 -36.90 19.61
CA SER A 280 -1.19 -36.47 20.03
C SER A 280 -1.35 -34.96 19.83
N PRO A 281 -2.57 -34.47 19.50
CA PRO A 281 -2.80 -33.03 19.37
C PRO A 281 -2.58 -32.32 20.72
N ARG A 282 -1.97 -31.14 20.68
CA ARG A 282 -1.87 -30.22 21.82
C ARG A 282 -2.66 -28.96 21.53
N GLN A 283 -3.18 -28.34 22.59
CA GLN A 283 -3.85 -27.06 22.48
C GLN A 283 -2.84 -25.95 22.15
N TYR A 284 -3.24 -25.03 21.28
CA TYR A 284 -2.43 -23.86 20.95
C TYR A 284 -2.68 -22.73 21.95
N PHE A 285 -1.61 -22.00 22.30
CA PHE A 285 -1.65 -20.81 23.16
C PHE A 285 -1.55 -19.52 22.31
N ASP A 286 -2.41 -19.38 21.30
CA ASP A 286 -2.43 -18.20 20.41
C ASP A 286 -3.78 -17.47 20.50
N VAL A 287 -3.75 -16.15 20.40
CA VAL A 287 -4.91 -15.23 20.39
C VAL A 287 -5.68 -15.32 19.07
N ASN A 288 -5.03 -15.76 17.98
CA ASN A 288 -5.66 -15.96 16.68
C ASN A 288 -6.69 -17.11 16.65
N VAL A 289 -6.87 -17.83 17.75
CA VAL A 289 -7.85 -18.92 17.91
C VAL A 289 -9.30 -18.40 17.92
N ASN A 290 -9.52 -17.08 18.02
CA ASN A 290 -10.85 -16.45 17.96
C ASN A 290 -11.48 -16.40 16.56
N LEU A 291 -10.78 -16.81 15.50
CA LEU A 291 -11.46 -17.12 14.23
C LEU A 291 -12.46 -18.25 14.52
N LYS A 292 -13.74 -18.00 14.24
CA LYS A 292 -14.92 -18.84 14.57
C LYS A 292 -14.92 -20.29 14.04
N GLY A 293 -13.78 -20.80 13.60
CA GLY A 293 -13.52 -22.18 13.18
C GLY A 293 -12.05 -22.62 13.34
N GLY A 294 -11.23 -21.89 14.11
CA GLY A 294 -9.83 -22.23 14.34
C GLY A 294 -9.67 -23.55 15.10
N ARG A 295 -8.77 -24.42 14.64
CA ARG A 295 -8.41 -25.64 15.37
C ARG A 295 -7.79 -25.24 16.71
N THR A 296 -8.52 -25.44 17.81
CA THR A 296 -8.03 -25.19 19.18
C THR A 296 -6.90 -26.14 19.59
N SER A 297 -6.68 -27.19 18.80
CA SER A 297 -5.59 -28.13 18.99
C SER A 297 -5.14 -28.73 17.66
N GLY A 298 -3.86 -29.08 17.59
CA GLY A 298 -3.29 -29.74 16.43
C GLY A 298 -1.99 -30.45 16.73
N LYS A 299 -1.61 -31.35 15.81
CA LYS A 299 -0.41 -32.17 15.92
C LYS A 299 0.83 -31.44 15.38
N ILE A 300 0.66 -30.51 14.46
CA ILE A 300 1.75 -29.78 13.80
C ILE A 300 1.75 -28.37 14.36
N GLY A 301 2.90 -27.86 14.77
CA GLY A 301 2.97 -26.53 15.34
C GLY A 301 4.39 -26.13 15.70
N TYR A 302 4.51 -24.90 16.15
CA TYR A 302 5.75 -24.28 16.53
C TYR A 302 5.92 -24.32 18.05
N GLU A 303 7.11 -24.66 18.51
CA GLU A 303 7.45 -24.60 19.94
C GLU A 303 8.29 -23.35 20.23
N CYS A 304 7.84 -22.52 21.17
CA CYS A 304 8.59 -21.35 21.60
C CYS A 304 9.92 -21.77 22.28
N PRO A 305 11.07 -21.22 21.85
CA PRO A 305 12.37 -21.60 22.41
C PRO A 305 12.59 -21.12 23.86
N ARG A 306 11.81 -20.14 24.35
CA ARG A 306 11.95 -19.58 25.70
C ARG A 306 11.09 -20.29 26.74
N CYS A 307 9.79 -20.45 26.46
CA CYS A 307 8.84 -21.01 27.43
C CYS A 307 8.26 -22.39 27.02
N GLY A 308 8.56 -22.89 25.82
CA GLY A 308 8.01 -24.15 25.33
C GLY A 308 6.53 -24.12 24.94
N SER A 309 5.91 -22.92 24.81
CA SER A 309 4.51 -22.78 24.40
C SER A 309 4.29 -23.37 23.01
N TRP A 310 3.12 -24.01 22.82
CA TRP A 310 2.71 -24.59 21.55
C TRP A 310 1.88 -23.60 20.73
N LEU A 311 2.31 -23.31 19.50
CA LEU A 311 1.73 -22.27 18.64
C LEU A 311 1.32 -22.87 17.30
N ASN A 312 0.24 -22.33 16.74
CA ASN A 312 -0.29 -22.81 15.46
C ASN A 312 0.52 -22.25 14.30
N ASP A 313 0.82 -20.95 14.35
CA ASP A 313 1.46 -20.24 13.26
C ASP A 313 2.49 -19.23 13.76
N VAL A 314 3.31 -18.74 12.84
CA VAL A 314 4.32 -17.70 13.01
C VAL A 314 4.27 -16.82 11.76
N PRO A 315 4.49 -15.49 11.84
CA PRO A 315 5.09 -14.74 12.94
C PRO A 315 4.06 -14.28 13.99
N VAL A 316 4.35 -14.52 15.28
CA VAL A 316 3.44 -14.18 16.39
C VAL A 316 4.26 -13.83 17.64
N GLU A 317 3.74 -12.96 18.50
CA GLU A 317 4.29 -12.73 19.84
C GLU A 317 3.80 -13.80 20.82
N CYS A 318 4.71 -14.45 21.54
CA CYS A 318 4.36 -15.50 22.48
C CYS A 318 3.60 -14.94 23.70
N VAL A 319 2.33 -15.31 23.86
CA VAL A 319 1.44 -14.86 24.96
C VAL A 319 2.02 -15.14 26.36
N LEU A 320 2.83 -16.19 26.52
CA LEU A 320 3.39 -16.56 27.82
C LEU A 320 4.68 -15.82 28.19
N CYS A 321 5.50 -15.43 27.21
CA CYS A 321 6.83 -14.87 27.49
C CYS A 321 7.15 -13.56 26.76
N GLY A 322 6.24 -13.04 25.93
CA GLY A 322 6.40 -11.80 25.17
C GLY A 322 7.48 -11.85 24.07
N LEU A 323 8.07 -13.02 23.80
CA LEU A 323 9.10 -13.14 22.78
C LEU A 323 8.45 -13.12 21.39
N THR A 324 8.90 -12.22 20.51
CA THR A 324 8.51 -12.23 19.10
C THR A 324 9.10 -13.45 18.41
N LEU A 325 8.23 -14.29 17.83
CA LEU A 325 8.62 -15.53 17.18
C LEU A 325 8.52 -15.41 15.67
N ILE A 326 9.62 -15.72 15.00
CA ILE A 326 9.79 -15.52 13.56
C ILE A 326 10.62 -16.65 12.96
N THR A 327 10.50 -16.88 11.66
CA THR A 327 11.33 -17.85 10.94
C THR A 327 12.39 -17.12 10.12
N SER A 328 13.48 -17.79 9.78
CA SER A 328 14.52 -17.21 8.92
C SER A 328 13.98 -16.74 7.56
N PRO A 329 13.05 -17.44 6.89
CA PRO A 329 12.39 -16.95 5.68
C PRO A 329 11.62 -15.63 5.88
N HIS A 330 11.01 -15.40 7.04
CA HIS A 330 10.29 -14.14 7.32
C HIS A 330 11.26 -12.97 7.37
N LEU A 331 12.39 -13.13 8.06
CA LEU A 331 13.42 -12.09 8.02
C LEU A 331 13.96 -11.90 6.61
N ALA A 332 14.24 -13.01 5.89
CA ALA A 332 14.74 -13.01 4.52
C ALA A 332 13.86 -12.16 3.59
N ARG A 333 12.53 -12.24 3.75
CA ARG A 333 11.60 -11.40 3.00
C ARG A 333 11.87 -9.93 3.25
N SER A 334 12.05 -9.43 4.47
CA SER A 334 12.31 -8.00 4.68
C SER A 334 13.68 -7.48 4.18
N TYR A 335 14.63 -8.34 3.77
CA TYR A 335 15.96 -7.88 3.31
C TYR A 335 15.92 -7.11 1.99
N HIS A 336 14.94 -7.33 1.11
CA HIS A 336 14.89 -6.61 -0.17
C HIS A 336 14.69 -5.10 0.01
N HIS A 337 14.11 -4.67 1.14
CA HIS A 337 14.03 -3.25 1.49
C HIS A 337 15.37 -2.65 1.96
N LEU A 338 16.26 -3.49 2.51
CA LEU A 338 17.57 -3.07 3.00
C LEU A 338 18.61 -3.01 1.88
N PHE A 339 18.56 -3.97 0.97
CA PHE A 339 19.48 -4.11 -0.15
C PHE A 339 18.70 -4.16 -1.47
N PRO A 340 18.04 -3.05 -1.87
CA PRO A 340 17.33 -3.02 -3.13
C PRO A 340 18.31 -3.15 -4.29
N ILE A 341 17.87 -3.79 -5.38
CA ILE A 341 18.65 -3.86 -6.61
C ILE A 341 18.72 -2.45 -7.22
N PRO A 342 19.91 -1.97 -7.64
CA PRO A 342 20.03 -0.72 -8.37
C PRO A 342 19.26 -0.77 -9.69
N ALA A 343 18.57 0.32 -10.02
CA ALA A 343 17.84 0.44 -11.27
C ALA A 343 18.73 0.13 -12.49
N PHE A 344 18.21 -0.67 -13.42
CA PHE A 344 18.93 -1.02 -14.64
C PHE A 344 19.01 0.18 -15.59
N LYS A 345 20.18 0.33 -16.23
CA LYS A 345 20.42 1.39 -17.24
C LYS A 345 19.77 0.99 -18.55
N ASP A 346 19.08 1.92 -19.21
CA ASP A 346 18.64 1.64 -20.57
C ASP A 346 19.86 1.60 -21.48
N VAL A 347 19.86 0.62 -22.36
CA VAL A 347 20.78 0.56 -23.48
C VAL A 347 20.07 1.20 -24.67
N THR A 348 20.56 2.34 -25.12
CA THR A 348 20.10 2.94 -26.38
C THR A 348 20.54 2.07 -27.56
N PRO A 349 19.85 2.10 -28.71
CA PRO A 349 20.24 1.31 -29.88
C PRO A 349 21.63 1.64 -30.44
N THR A 350 22.21 2.79 -30.04
CA THR A 350 23.59 3.18 -30.36
C THR A 350 24.62 2.51 -29.45
N ASP A 351 24.23 2.15 -28.22
CA ASP A 351 25.08 1.45 -27.27
C ASP A 351 25.15 -0.03 -27.66
N THR A 352 26.29 -0.39 -28.21
CA THR A 352 26.63 -1.71 -28.78
C THR A 352 26.80 -2.78 -27.69
N SER A 353 25.83 -2.94 -26.79
CA SER A 353 25.72 -4.18 -26.04
C SER A 353 25.22 -5.25 -27.01
N GLY A 354 26.16 -5.98 -27.60
CA GLY A 354 25.95 -7.07 -28.57
C GLY A 354 25.15 -8.27 -28.03
N ALA A 355 24.41 -8.09 -26.93
CA ALA A 355 23.49 -9.07 -26.40
C ALA A 355 22.33 -9.27 -27.38
N THR A 356 22.29 -10.46 -27.97
CA THR A 356 21.23 -10.91 -28.89
C THR A 356 20.06 -11.56 -28.16
N ARG A 357 20.24 -11.94 -26.89
CA ARG A 357 19.23 -12.58 -26.06
C ARG A 357 19.20 -12.02 -24.64
N CYS A 358 18.02 -11.98 -24.04
CA CYS A 358 17.83 -11.67 -22.63
C CYS A 358 18.49 -12.73 -21.75
N LYS A 359 19.25 -12.32 -20.72
CA LYS A 359 19.90 -13.26 -19.79
C LYS A 359 18.91 -14.01 -18.89
N GLY A 360 17.75 -13.43 -18.61
CA GLY A 360 16.71 -14.03 -17.76
C GLY A 360 15.87 -15.06 -18.49
N CYS A 361 15.12 -14.64 -19.51
CA CYS A 361 14.17 -15.50 -20.22
C CYS A 361 14.70 -16.09 -21.54
N CYS A 362 15.94 -15.81 -21.93
CA CYS A 362 16.55 -16.26 -23.19
C CYS A 362 15.83 -15.79 -24.48
N LYS A 363 14.84 -14.88 -24.38
CA LYS A 363 14.14 -14.26 -25.51
C LYS A 363 15.13 -13.50 -26.39
N ARG A 364 15.04 -13.68 -27.71
CA ARG A 364 15.86 -12.95 -28.68
C ARG A 364 15.34 -11.52 -28.80
N PHE A 365 16.25 -10.55 -28.74
CA PHE A 365 15.89 -9.14 -28.96
C PHE A 365 15.64 -8.89 -30.46
N LEU A 366 14.53 -8.24 -30.77
CA LEU A 366 14.19 -7.74 -32.10
C LEU A 366 14.62 -6.27 -32.23
N SER A 367 14.68 -5.78 -33.48
CA SER A 367 14.97 -4.38 -33.77
C SER A 367 13.91 -3.48 -33.14
N GLY A 368 14.32 -2.57 -32.26
CA GLY A 368 13.43 -1.64 -31.54
C GLY A 368 13.01 -2.09 -30.14
N ASP A 369 13.41 -3.27 -29.67
CA ASP A 369 13.13 -3.70 -28.29
C ASP A 369 13.95 -2.90 -27.28
N SER A 370 13.29 -2.42 -26.22
CA SER A 370 13.95 -1.80 -25.07
C SER A 370 14.78 -2.82 -24.30
N LYS A 371 16.04 -2.45 -24.00
CA LYS A 371 17.01 -3.29 -23.30
C LYS A 371 17.43 -2.61 -22.00
N ALA A 372 17.40 -3.34 -20.91
CA ALA A 372 17.83 -2.88 -19.60
C ALA A 372 19.10 -3.62 -19.16
N GLN A 373 20.14 -2.90 -18.76
CA GLN A 373 21.42 -3.46 -18.34
C GLN A 373 21.65 -3.27 -16.85
N CYS A 374 22.01 -4.37 -16.17
CA CYS A 374 22.40 -4.34 -14.76
C CYS A 374 23.73 -3.58 -14.59
N THR A 375 23.79 -2.68 -13.61
CA THR A 375 24.98 -1.86 -13.34
C THR A 375 26.15 -2.67 -12.76
N SER A 376 25.88 -3.75 -12.03
CA SER A 376 26.90 -4.58 -11.39
C SER A 376 27.44 -5.67 -12.33
N CYS A 377 26.58 -6.57 -12.82
CA CYS A 377 27.01 -7.70 -13.65
C CYS A 377 27.06 -7.40 -15.16
N LYS A 378 26.60 -6.22 -15.60
CA LYS A 378 26.54 -5.78 -17.00
C LYS A 378 25.71 -6.69 -17.93
N ASN A 379 24.97 -7.66 -17.39
CA ASN A 379 24.03 -8.49 -18.16
C ASN A 379 22.82 -7.67 -18.63
N VAL A 380 22.27 -8.06 -19.78
CA VAL A 380 21.14 -7.38 -20.43
C VAL A 380 19.85 -8.21 -20.26
N PHE A 381 18.78 -7.51 -19.90
CA PHE A 381 17.45 -8.06 -19.65
C PHE A 381 16.42 -7.36 -20.54
N CYS A 382 15.34 -8.07 -20.89
CA CYS A 382 14.17 -7.46 -21.50
C CYS A 382 13.33 -6.76 -20.43
N GLU A 383 12.41 -5.91 -20.86
CA GLU A 383 11.51 -5.15 -19.99
C GLU A 383 10.70 -6.03 -19.03
N GLU A 384 10.13 -7.14 -19.51
CA GLU A 384 9.40 -8.10 -18.67
C GLU A 384 10.29 -8.71 -17.56
N CYS A 385 11.54 -9.05 -17.90
CA CYS A 385 12.50 -9.55 -16.92
C CYS A 385 12.96 -8.46 -15.95
N ASP A 386 13.11 -7.22 -16.42
CA ASP A 386 13.43 -6.08 -15.56
C ASP A 386 12.34 -5.87 -14.50
N VAL A 387 11.06 -5.87 -14.92
CA VAL A 387 9.90 -5.80 -14.04
C VAL A 387 9.91 -6.96 -13.04
N PHE A 388 10.01 -8.20 -13.52
CA PHE A 388 9.99 -9.38 -12.65
C PHE A 388 11.14 -9.39 -11.63
N ILE A 389 12.34 -8.95 -12.04
CA ILE A 389 13.51 -8.89 -11.17
C ILE A 389 13.30 -7.86 -10.04
N HIS A 390 12.74 -6.69 -10.36
CA HIS A 390 12.57 -5.63 -9.37
C HIS A 390 11.33 -5.81 -8.48
N ASP A 391 10.25 -6.39 -9.01
CA ASP A 391 8.95 -6.45 -8.33
C ASP A 391 8.72 -7.78 -7.59
N SER A 392 9.31 -8.89 -8.04
CA SER A 392 9.06 -10.22 -7.45
C SER A 392 10.32 -10.93 -6.97
N LEU A 393 11.38 -10.94 -7.78
CA LEU A 393 12.57 -11.72 -7.45
C LEU A 393 13.47 -11.01 -6.44
N HIS A 394 13.49 -9.68 -6.50
CA HIS A 394 14.35 -8.76 -5.74
C HIS A 394 15.84 -9.11 -5.75
N ASN A 395 16.28 -9.93 -6.71
CA ASN A 395 17.66 -10.36 -6.89
C ASN A 395 18.00 -10.41 -8.38
N CYS A 396 19.17 -9.92 -8.78
CA CYS A 396 19.60 -10.03 -10.17
C CYS A 396 20.18 -11.44 -10.42
N PRO A 397 19.59 -12.26 -11.33
CA PRO A 397 20.11 -13.60 -11.63
C PRO A 397 21.54 -13.59 -12.13
N GLY A 398 21.91 -12.53 -12.87
CA GLY A 398 23.25 -12.36 -13.40
C GLY A 398 24.30 -12.15 -12.30
N CYS A 399 23.98 -11.36 -11.26
CA CYS A 399 24.89 -11.14 -10.13
C CYS A 399 25.08 -12.41 -9.29
N ASN A 400 24.01 -13.18 -9.08
CA ASN A 400 24.08 -14.42 -8.30
C ASN A 400 24.79 -15.57 -9.05
N SER A 401 24.90 -15.48 -10.37
CA SER A 401 25.63 -16.45 -11.20
C SER A 401 27.13 -16.19 -11.31
N ILE A 402 27.61 -15.05 -10.81
CA ILE A 402 29.04 -14.74 -10.75
C ILE A 402 29.55 -15.37 -9.46
N ASP A 403 30.34 -16.43 -9.56
CA ASP A 403 31.02 -17.00 -8.40
C ASP A 403 31.80 -15.89 -7.68
N PRO A 404 31.68 -15.75 -6.35
CA PRO A 404 32.51 -14.84 -5.60
C PRO A 404 33.95 -15.38 -5.65
N THR A 405 34.75 -14.86 -6.58
CA THR A 405 36.20 -15.08 -6.64
C THR A 405 36.91 -14.44 -5.47
#